data_AF-A0A5Q3L4S7-F1
#
_entry.id   AF-A0A5Q3L4S7-F1
#
_cell.length_a   1.000
_cell.length_b   1.000
_cell.length_c   1.000
_cell.angle_alpha   90.00
_cell.angle_beta   90.00
_cell.angle_gamma   90.00
#
_symmetry.space_group_name_H-M   'P 1'
#
loop_
_entity.id
_entity.type
_entity.pdbx_description
1 polymer ?
#
loop_
_entity_poly.entity_id
_entity_poly.type
_entity_poly.pdbx_seq_one_letter_code
_entity_poly.pdbx_strand_id
1 'polypeptide(L)'
;MSSDSTTETAADASTNASQAIRDYLQDNNDAPNKEVIAAIKDRYGFEPSAQLVSTVRRQRMPEGEAESESPETEAPAEPPKKKRAKKSSNKRAKKTTKRSAKGMSRKKKSTRSGSLTSHIIEYLEENPTAKPAEVQSALSDKGIKVSSQLIYQARTRMNLPKSTGKKKTTKRTKKTTKVTAAPAVKASGESVVKLKEAKELVAKLGGIENARQALSVLEELQFSEN
;
A
#
# COMPACT_ATOMS: atom_id res chain seq x y z
N MET A 1 29.59 28.48 38.00
CA MET A 1 28.54 27.46 37.91
C MET A 1 27.87 27.64 36.56
N SER A 2 28.41 26.98 35.52
CA SER A 2 27.87 27.04 34.17
C SER A 2 27.15 25.73 33.91
N SER A 3 25.83 25.81 33.85
CA SER A 3 24.95 24.71 33.48
C SER A 3 24.79 24.76 31.96
N ASP A 4 25.66 24.05 31.23
CA ASP A 4 25.46 23.80 29.81
C ASP A 4 24.26 22.87 29.63
N SER A 5 23.13 23.45 29.24
CA SER A 5 21.95 22.71 28.79
C SER A 5 22.17 22.29 27.34
N THR A 6 22.72 21.08 27.13
CA THR A 6 22.76 20.44 25.83
C THR A 6 21.35 20.18 25.32
N THR A 7 20.92 20.97 24.35
CA THR A 7 19.76 20.66 23.52
C THR A 7 20.15 19.53 22.57
N GLU A 8 19.99 18.28 23.03
CA GLU A 8 20.13 17.09 22.18
C GLU A 8 19.12 17.18 21.02
N THR A 9 19.69 17.30 19.82
CA THR A 9 18.99 17.33 18.54
C THR A 9 18.23 16.03 18.31
N ALA A 10 16.94 16.12 17.96
CA ALA A 10 16.05 14.96 17.75
C ALA A 10 16.52 13.92 16.70
N ALA A 11 17.55 14.24 15.90
CA ALA A 11 18.18 13.31 14.99
C ALA A 11 18.96 12.21 15.73
N ASP A 12 19.61 12.52 16.85
CA ASP A 12 20.46 11.59 17.61
C ASP A 12 19.65 10.51 18.33
N ALA A 13 18.45 10.86 18.79
CA ALA A 13 17.52 9.92 19.42
C ALA A 13 17.08 8.78 18.47
N SER A 14 16.97 9.05 17.16
CA SER A 14 16.52 8.05 16.16
C SER A 14 17.60 7.01 15.83
N THR A 15 18.87 7.44 15.84
CA THR A 15 20.04 6.57 15.68
C THR A 15 20.19 5.67 16.90
N ASN A 16 19.95 6.20 18.10
CA ASN A 16 19.96 5.45 19.35
C ASN A 16 18.84 4.38 19.38
N ALA A 17 17.62 4.74 18.94
CA ALA A 17 16.50 3.79 18.89
C ALA A 17 16.76 2.56 18.02
N SER A 18 17.35 2.75 16.83
CA SER A 18 17.66 1.62 15.94
C SER A 18 18.73 0.71 16.53
N GLN A 19 19.73 1.27 17.22
CA GLN A 19 20.79 0.49 17.85
C GLN A 19 20.26 -0.29 19.05
N ALA A 20 19.46 0.33 19.93
CA ALA A 20 18.81 -0.35 21.05
C ALA A 20 17.93 -1.54 20.60
N ILE A 21 17.24 -1.40 19.46
CA ILE A 21 16.48 -2.51 18.85
C ILE A 21 17.40 -3.63 18.37
N ARG A 22 18.53 -3.30 17.71
CA ARG A 22 19.49 -4.32 17.23
C ARG A 22 20.10 -5.10 18.38
N ASP A 23 20.54 -4.40 19.41
CA ASP A 23 21.19 -5.00 20.59
C ASP A 23 20.20 -5.93 21.30
N TYR A 24 18.95 -5.50 21.52
CA TYR A 24 17.94 -6.37 22.13
C TYR A 24 17.57 -7.59 21.27
N LEU A 25 17.45 -7.42 19.94
CA LEU A 25 17.17 -8.52 19.02
C LEU A 25 18.36 -9.47 18.83
N GLN A 26 19.56 -9.10 19.26
CA GLN A 26 20.73 -10.00 19.26
C GLN A 26 20.54 -11.16 20.23
N ASP A 27 19.99 -10.86 21.42
CA ASP A 27 19.72 -11.87 22.44
C ASP A 27 18.32 -12.50 22.28
N ASN A 28 17.39 -11.81 21.60
CA ASN A 28 15.96 -12.19 21.53
C ASN A 28 15.42 -12.19 20.09
N ASN A 29 16.00 -13.01 19.21
CA ASN A 29 15.67 -12.98 17.78
C ASN A 29 14.18 -13.30 17.47
N ASP A 30 13.53 -14.10 18.30
CA ASP A 30 12.12 -14.51 18.12
C ASP A 30 11.10 -13.64 18.88
N ALA A 31 11.54 -12.60 19.60
CA ALA A 31 10.64 -11.80 20.42
C ALA A 31 9.55 -11.10 19.56
N PRO A 32 8.26 -11.14 19.94
CA PRO A 32 7.22 -10.40 19.26
C PRO A 32 7.47 -8.89 19.39
N ASN A 33 7.09 -8.11 18.38
CA ASN A 33 7.36 -6.66 18.37
C ASN A 33 6.87 -5.93 19.64
N LYS A 34 5.80 -6.41 20.27
CA LYS A 34 5.27 -5.83 21.53
C LYS A 34 6.27 -5.95 22.69
N GLU A 35 6.95 -7.08 22.79
CA GLU A 35 7.92 -7.34 23.85
C GLU A 35 9.19 -6.53 23.63
N VAL A 36 9.65 -6.41 22.38
CA VAL A 36 10.77 -5.55 21.99
C VAL A 36 10.49 -4.09 22.37
N ILE A 37 9.29 -3.58 22.09
CA ILE A 37 8.91 -2.19 22.43
C ILE A 37 8.87 -2.00 23.95
N ALA A 38 8.29 -2.94 24.70
CA ALA A 38 8.23 -2.88 26.16
C ALA A 38 9.64 -2.89 26.77
N ALA A 39 10.51 -3.81 26.35
CA ALA A 39 11.87 -3.92 26.87
C ALA A 39 12.71 -2.67 26.58
N ILE A 40 12.53 -2.04 25.40
CA ILE A 40 13.25 -0.81 25.06
C ILE A 40 12.70 0.38 25.85
N LYS A 41 11.38 0.46 26.05
CA LYS A 41 10.77 1.46 26.90
C LYS A 41 11.29 1.37 28.34
N ASP A 42 11.36 0.16 28.88
CA ASP A 42 11.80 -0.08 30.25
C ASP A 42 13.29 0.23 30.44
N ARG A 43 14.15 -0.09 29.45
CA ARG A 43 15.60 0.14 29.53
C ARG A 43 16.03 1.56 29.19
N TYR A 44 15.40 2.19 28.20
CA TYR A 44 15.87 3.44 27.60
C TYR A 44 14.87 4.60 27.72
N GLY A 45 13.68 4.39 28.28
CA GLY A 45 12.71 5.45 28.54
C GLY A 45 11.96 5.99 27.31
N PHE A 46 12.10 5.36 26.13
CA PHE A 46 11.37 5.75 24.92
C PHE A 46 10.65 4.55 24.28
N GLU A 47 9.52 4.82 23.62
CA GLU A 47 8.73 3.81 22.91
C GLU A 47 9.05 3.81 21.40
N PRO A 48 9.84 2.86 20.88
CA PRO A 48 10.09 2.80 19.45
C PRO A 48 8.81 2.40 18.68
N SER A 49 8.68 2.91 17.45
CA SER A 49 7.54 2.54 16.61
C SER A 49 7.62 1.07 16.17
N ALA A 50 6.47 0.39 16.07
CA ALA A 50 6.41 -0.98 15.59
C ALA A 50 6.95 -1.15 14.15
N GLN A 51 6.85 -0.09 13.33
CA GLN A 51 7.44 -0.05 11.99
C GLN A 51 8.96 -0.07 12.06
N LEU A 52 9.57 0.74 12.93
CA LEU A 52 11.02 0.76 13.12
C LEU A 52 11.56 -0.62 13.52
N VAL A 53 10.90 -1.28 14.48
CA VAL A 53 11.27 -2.65 14.90
C VAL A 53 11.21 -3.63 13.72
N SER A 54 10.18 -3.56 12.88
CA SER A 54 10.06 -4.42 11.70
C SER A 54 11.13 -4.15 10.63
N THR A 55 11.49 -2.88 10.44
CA THR A 55 12.53 -2.47 9.50
C THR A 55 13.90 -2.96 9.97
N VAL A 56 14.24 -2.76 11.24
CA VAL A 56 15.51 -3.22 11.83
C VAL A 56 15.60 -4.75 11.77
N ARG A 57 14.53 -5.48 12.09
CA ARG A 57 14.49 -6.94 11.97
C ARG A 57 14.74 -7.40 10.52
N ARG A 58 14.15 -6.72 9.52
CA ARG A 58 14.36 -7.06 8.11
C ARG A 58 15.80 -6.79 7.66
N GLN A 59 16.41 -5.71 8.14
CA GLN A 59 17.80 -5.35 7.81
C GLN A 59 18.83 -6.31 8.43
N ARG A 60 18.51 -6.99 9.54
CA ARG A 60 19.40 -7.98 10.17
C ARG A 60 19.31 -9.37 9.55
N MET A 61 18.21 -9.70 8.91
CA MET A 61 18.12 -10.96 8.17
C MET A 61 19.01 -10.81 6.94
N PRO A 62 20.13 -11.54 6.83
CA PRO A 62 20.89 -11.54 5.60
C PRO A 62 19.93 -11.98 4.49
N GLU A 63 19.91 -11.27 3.36
CA GLU A 63 19.04 -11.60 2.23
C GLU A 63 19.38 -12.96 1.56
N GLY A 64 20.18 -13.82 2.21
CA GLY A 64 20.68 -15.07 1.64
C GLY A 64 20.87 -16.17 2.68
N GLU A 65 19.83 -16.95 2.91
CA GLU A 65 19.88 -18.42 2.96
C GLU A 65 18.66 -18.98 2.19
N ALA A 66 18.40 -18.40 1.02
CA ALA A 66 17.89 -19.20 -0.08
C ALA A 66 19.08 -19.95 -0.67
N GLU A 67 19.66 -20.87 0.11
CA GLU A 67 20.53 -21.91 -0.43
C GLU A 67 19.68 -22.79 -1.33
N SER A 68 19.57 -22.37 -2.58
CA SER A 68 19.32 -23.24 -3.71
C SER A 68 20.56 -24.14 -3.88
N GLU A 69 20.66 -25.20 -3.08
CA GLU A 69 21.32 -26.42 -3.53
C GLU A 69 20.58 -26.89 -4.79
N SER A 70 21.12 -26.49 -5.94
CA SER A 70 20.75 -27.03 -7.23
C SER A 70 21.63 -28.25 -7.45
N PRO A 71 21.12 -29.49 -7.44
CA PRO A 71 21.91 -30.62 -7.90
C PRO A 71 22.13 -30.47 -9.40
N GLU A 72 23.39 -30.34 -9.81
CA GLU A 72 23.83 -30.59 -11.18
C GLU A 72 23.42 -32.03 -11.56
N THR A 73 22.43 -32.18 -12.41
CA THR A 73 22.23 -33.39 -13.21
C THR A 73 21.76 -32.99 -14.61
N GLU A 74 22.48 -33.51 -15.60
CA GLU A 74 22.27 -33.37 -17.02
C GLU A 74 20.87 -33.87 -17.47
N ALA A 75 20.37 -33.29 -18.55
CA ALA A 75 19.05 -33.47 -19.18
C ALA A 75 18.85 -34.88 -19.81
N PRO A 76 17.72 -35.22 -20.49
CA PRO A 76 16.45 -34.51 -20.70
C PRO A 76 15.17 -35.39 -20.50
N ALA A 77 13.99 -34.76 -20.65
CA ALA A 77 12.66 -35.34 -20.89
C ALA A 77 11.67 -35.50 -19.70
N GLU A 78 10.42 -35.16 -20.03
CA GLU A 78 9.16 -35.19 -19.27
C GLU A 78 8.85 -34.03 -18.29
N PRO A 79 7.69 -33.34 -18.45
CA PRO A 79 7.29 -32.25 -17.56
C PRO A 79 6.74 -32.78 -16.22
N PRO A 80 7.39 -32.52 -15.07
CA PRO A 80 6.90 -32.99 -13.78
C PRO A 80 5.74 -32.11 -13.26
N LYS A 81 4.71 -32.81 -12.78
CA LYS A 81 3.54 -32.29 -12.06
C LYS A 81 3.97 -31.43 -10.86
N LYS A 82 3.69 -30.13 -10.92
CA LYS A 82 3.95 -29.17 -9.82
C LYS A 82 3.09 -29.52 -8.59
N LYS A 83 3.67 -30.28 -7.64
CA LYS A 83 3.19 -30.37 -6.25
C LYS A 83 3.42 -29.02 -5.58
N ARG A 84 2.37 -28.20 -5.48
CA ARG A 84 2.40 -26.95 -4.69
C ARG A 84 2.34 -27.31 -3.21
N ALA A 85 3.41 -27.01 -2.50
CA ALA A 85 3.49 -27.12 -1.05
C ALA A 85 2.35 -26.36 -0.37
N LYS A 86 1.62 -27.08 0.50
CA LYS A 86 0.68 -26.53 1.46
C LYS A 86 1.48 -25.81 2.54
N LYS A 87 1.54 -24.47 2.51
CA LYS A 87 1.95 -23.68 3.68
C LYS A 87 0.68 -23.27 4.43
N SER A 88 0.52 -23.89 5.58
CA SER A 88 -0.51 -23.69 6.59
C SER A 88 -0.33 -22.35 7.28
N SER A 89 -1.24 -21.41 7.03
CA SER A 89 -1.44 -20.25 7.89
C SER A 89 -2.94 -20.04 8.12
N ASN A 90 -3.46 -20.66 9.17
CA ASN A 90 -4.55 -20.09 9.96
C ASN A 90 -4.75 -20.86 11.26
N LYS A 91 -3.99 -20.48 12.28
CA LYS A 91 -4.30 -20.80 13.68
C LYS A 91 -4.36 -19.48 14.44
N ARG A 92 -5.53 -19.23 15.06
CA ARG A 92 -5.89 -18.18 16.03
C ARG A 92 -6.34 -16.81 15.50
N ALA A 93 -7.63 -16.75 15.15
CA ALA A 93 -8.51 -15.67 15.59
C ALA A 93 -9.60 -16.27 16.50
N LYS A 94 -9.40 -16.23 17.82
CA LYS A 94 -10.44 -16.42 18.83
C LYS A 94 -10.31 -15.31 19.87
N LYS A 95 -10.80 -14.10 19.55
CA LYS A 95 -11.35 -13.14 20.53
C LYS A 95 -12.02 -11.96 19.82
N THR A 96 -13.25 -12.14 19.38
CA THR A 96 -14.23 -11.06 19.17
C THR A 96 -15.55 -11.54 19.75
N THR A 97 -15.83 -11.13 20.99
CA THR A 97 -16.84 -10.11 21.29
C THR A 97 -18.25 -10.54 20.88
N LYS A 98 -18.88 -11.18 21.86
CA LYS A 98 -20.31 -11.13 22.19
C LYS A 98 -20.86 -9.71 21.94
N ARG A 99 -21.38 -9.42 20.74
CA ARG A 99 -22.27 -8.27 20.49
C ARG A 99 -23.41 -8.69 19.58
N SER A 100 -24.57 -8.81 20.23
CA SER A 100 -25.91 -8.54 19.71
C SER A 100 -26.34 -9.25 18.42
N ALA A 101 -26.87 -10.46 18.62
CA ALA A 101 -27.98 -10.94 17.82
C ALA A 101 -29.16 -9.96 17.97
N LYS A 102 -29.37 -9.08 16.99
CA LYS A 102 -30.65 -8.43 16.75
C LYS A 102 -30.80 -8.15 15.26
N GLY A 103 -31.58 -9.03 14.60
CA GLY A 103 -32.39 -8.71 13.44
C GLY A 103 -31.70 -8.06 12.23
N MET A 104 -31.02 -8.86 11.41
CA MET A 104 -31.14 -8.67 9.97
C MET A 104 -31.49 -10.01 9.34
N SER A 105 -32.79 -10.14 9.07
CA SER A 105 -33.40 -11.16 8.25
C SER A 105 -32.62 -11.29 6.95
N ARG A 106 -31.87 -12.39 6.80
CA ARG A 106 -31.37 -12.80 5.50
C ARG A 106 -32.59 -13.15 4.66
N LYS A 107 -33.04 -12.18 3.87
CA LYS A 107 -34.08 -12.35 2.86
C LYS A 107 -33.71 -13.60 2.06
N LYS A 108 -34.49 -14.66 2.25
CA LYS A 108 -34.31 -15.98 1.68
C LYS A 108 -34.32 -15.80 0.16
N LYS A 109 -33.15 -15.81 -0.47
CA LYS A 109 -33.05 -15.69 -1.93
C LYS A 109 -33.53 -17.00 -2.51
N SER A 110 -34.56 -16.89 -3.34
CA SER A 110 -35.34 -18.00 -3.89
C SER A 110 -34.48 -19.08 -4.50
N THR A 111 -34.67 -20.29 -4.02
CA THR A 111 -34.38 -21.55 -4.72
C THR A 111 -35.31 -21.66 -5.93
N ARG A 112 -34.92 -21.10 -7.07
CA ARG A 112 -35.54 -21.43 -8.35
C ARG A 112 -34.56 -21.14 -9.48
N SER A 113 -34.45 -22.13 -10.37
CA SER A 113 -33.54 -22.22 -11.51
C SER A 113 -32.09 -22.52 -11.12
N GLY A 114 -31.44 -23.36 -11.95
CA GLY A 114 -30.07 -23.82 -11.76
C GLY A 114 -29.12 -22.67 -11.42
N SER A 115 -27.98 -22.98 -10.81
CA SER A 115 -27.06 -21.93 -10.39
C SER A 115 -26.74 -21.06 -11.61
N LEU A 116 -26.95 -19.73 -11.52
CA LEU A 116 -26.65 -18.80 -12.62
C LEU A 116 -25.23 -19.01 -13.17
N THR A 117 -24.34 -19.46 -12.29
CA THR A 117 -22.97 -19.87 -12.58
C THR A 117 -22.89 -21.09 -13.51
N SER A 118 -23.78 -22.07 -13.40
CA SER A 118 -23.83 -23.25 -14.28
C SER A 118 -24.05 -22.85 -15.73
N HIS A 119 -25.03 -21.98 -16.01
CA HIS A 119 -25.28 -21.49 -17.38
C HIS A 119 -24.12 -20.65 -17.93
N ILE A 120 -23.40 -19.92 -17.06
CA ILE A 120 -22.16 -19.24 -17.49
C ILE A 120 -21.07 -20.26 -17.84
N ILE A 121 -20.91 -21.32 -17.04
CA ILE A 121 -19.89 -22.34 -17.27
C ILE A 121 -20.19 -23.07 -18.57
N GLU A 122 -21.42 -23.54 -18.79
CA GLU A 122 -21.86 -24.19 -20.05
C GLU A 122 -21.51 -23.31 -21.27
N TYR A 123 -21.86 -22.01 -21.21
CA TYR A 123 -21.57 -21.10 -22.32
C TYR A 123 -20.05 -20.85 -22.51
N LEU A 124 -19.27 -20.78 -21.43
CA LEU A 124 -17.81 -20.60 -21.48
C LEU A 124 -17.06 -21.87 -21.90
N GLU A 125 -17.64 -23.05 -21.70
CA GLU A 125 -17.11 -24.32 -22.21
C GLU A 125 -17.25 -24.38 -23.73
N GLU A 126 -18.38 -23.93 -24.27
CA GLU A 126 -18.57 -23.76 -25.72
C GLU A 126 -17.73 -22.61 -26.30
N ASN A 127 -17.53 -21.53 -25.53
CA ASN A 127 -16.88 -20.30 -25.99
C ASN A 127 -15.79 -19.81 -25.02
N PRO A 128 -14.61 -20.48 -24.95
CA PRO A 128 -13.59 -20.17 -23.95
C PRO A 128 -12.93 -18.79 -24.14
N THR A 129 -13.02 -18.19 -25.32
CA THR A 129 -12.45 -16.88 -25.65
C THR A 129 -13.45 -15.73 -25.52
N ALA A 130 -14.73 -16.01 -25.26
CA ALA A 130 -15.78 -14.99 -25.20
C ALA A 130 -15.47 -13.90 -24.16
N LYS A 131 -15.73 -12.64 -24.51
CA LYS A 131 -15.58 -11.51 -23.59
C LYS A 131 -16.73 -11.50 -22.58
N PRO A 132 -16.53 -10.99 -21.35
CA PRO A 132 -17.61 -10.94 -20.36
C PRO A 132 -18.87 -10.20 -20.83
N ALA A 133 -18.71 -9.19 -21.71
CA ALA A 133 -19.83 -8.47 -22.31
C ALA A 133 -20.64 -9.34 -23.29
N GLU A 134 -19.98 -10.17 -24.09
CA GLU A 134 -20.61 -11.09 -25.05
C GLU A 134 -21.39 -12.18 -24.30
N VAL A 135 -20.78 -12.77 -23.25
CA VAL A 135 -21.43 -13.75 -22.37
C VAL A 135 -22.68 -13.16 -21.72
N GLN A 136 -22.61 -11.90 -21.28
CA GLN A 136 -23.74 -11.22 -20.67
C GLN A 136 -24.89 -10.99 -21.66
N SER A 137 -24.57 -10.60 -22.91
CA SER A 137 -25.55 -10.46 -23.99
C SER A 137 -26.24 -11.80 -24.28
N ALA A 138 -25.46 -12.84 -24.58
CA ALA A 138 -25.98 -14.15 -24.98
C ALA A 138 -26.84 -14.81 -23.89
N LEU A 139 -26.50 -14.64 -22.61
CA LEU A 139 -27.32 -15.13 -21.51
C LEU A 139 -28.56 -14.25 -21.27
N SER A 140 -28.46 -12.95 -21.51
CA SER A 140 -29.60 -12.03 -21.43
C SER A 140 -30.65 -12.32 -22.50
N ASP A 141 -30.22 -12.70 -23.71
CA ASP A 141 -31.11 -13.09 -24.81
C ASP A 141 -31.90 -14.37 -24.46
N LYS A 142 -31.31 -15.26 -23.65
CA LYS A 142 -31.96 -16.44 -23.06
C LYS A 142 -32.83 -16.11 -21.83
N GLY A 143 -33.00 -14.83 -21.50
CA GLY A 143 -33.77 -14.37 -20.33
C GLY A 143 -33.03 -14.46 -18.99
N ILE A 144 -31.73 -14.79 -19.00
CA ILE A 144 -30.92 -14.99 -17.79
C ILE A 144 -30.09 -13.72 -17.53
N LYS A 145 -30.52 -12.95 -16.53
CA LYS A 145 -29.81 -11.71 -16.13
C LYS A 145 -28.60 -12.04 -15.25
N VAL A 146 -27.41 -11.85 -15.81
CA VAL A 146 -26.13 -12.14 -15.14
C VAL A 146 -25.33 -10.87 -14.90
N SER A 147 -24.67 -10.76 -13.75
CA SER A 147 -23.74 -9.66 -13.48
C SER A 147 -22.34 -9.95 -14.00
N SER A 148 -21.64 -8.92 -14.49
CA SER A 148 -20.25 -9.03 -14.94
C SER A 148 -19.32 -9.65 -13.89
N GLN A 149 -19.54 -9.34 -12.61
CA GLN A 149 -18.79 -9.91 -11.49
C GLN A 149 -18.98 -11.43 -11.36
N LEU A 150 -20.19 -11.95 -11.60
CA LEU A 150 -20.45 -13.39 -11.57
C LEU A 150 -19.69 -14.11 -12.70
N ILE A 151 -19.63 -13.49 -13.88
CA ILE A 151 -18.90 -14.01 -15.05
C ILE A 151 -17.39 -14.07 -14.76
N TYR A 152 -16.82 -13.03 -14.12
CA TYR A 152 -15.42 -13.05 -13.69
C TYR A 152 -15.13 -14.16 -12.67
N GLN A 153 -16.04 -14.39 -11.72
CA GLN A 153 -15.90 -15.49 -10.76
C GLN A 153 -15.97 -16.85 -11.46
N ALA A 154 -16.89 -17.05 -12.40
CA ALA A 154 -16.99 -18.27 -13.19
C ALA A 154 -15.72 -18.53 -14.01
N ARG A 155 -15.20 -17.53 -14.75
CA ARG A 155 -13.92 -17.64 -15.47
C ARG A 155 -12.75 -17.99 -14.57
N THR A 156 -12.71 -17.40 -13.37
CA THR A 156 -11.64 -17.69 -12.39
C THR A 156 -11.72 -19.13 -11.87
N ARG A 157 -12.93 -19.67 -11.67
CA ARG A 157 -13.12 -21.07 -11.26
C ARG A 157 -12.70 -22.06 -12.33
N MET A 158 -12.92 -21.72 -13.60
CA MET A 158 -12.50 -22.54 -14.75
C MET A 158 -11.02 -22.33 -15.14
N ASN A 159 -10.25 -21.53 -14.39
CA ASN A 159 -8.86 -21.18 -14.72
C ASN A 159 -8.66 -20.57 -16.12
N LEU A 160 -9.68 -19.89 -16.68
CA LEU A 160 -9.54 -19.22 -17.97
C LEU A 160 -8.59 -18.03 -17.86
N PRO A 161 -7.81 -17.72 -18.92
CA PRO A 161 -6.92 -16.58 -18.93
C PRO A 161 -7.73 -15.30 -18.66
N LYS A 162 -7.25 -14.54 -17.67
CA LYS A 162 -7.85 -13.25 -17.32
C LYS A 162 -7.66 -12.33 -18.52
N SER A 163 -8.75 -11.76 -19.04
CA SER A 163 -8.68 -10.71 -20.04
C SER A 163 -7.79 -9.60 -19.47
N THR A 164 -6.64 -9.39 -20.11
CA THR A 164 -5.61 -8.41 -19.76
C THR A 164 -6.09 -7.00 -20.15
N GLY A 165 -7.26 -6.62 -19.63
CA GLY A 165 -7.72 -5.24 -19.69
C GLY A 165 -6.74 -4.39 -18.89
N LYS A 166 -6.02 -3.50 -19.58
CA LYS A 166 -5.21 -2.45 -18.95
C LYS A 166 -6.08 -1.78 -17.89
N LYS A 167 -5.76 -2.01 -16.61
CA LYS A 167 -6.42 -1.33 -15.50
C LYS A 167 -6.19 0.17 -15.72
N LYS A 168 -7.19 0.88 -16.25
CA LYS A 168 -7.22 2.34 -16.13
C LYS A 168 -7.32 2.62 -14.64
N THR A 169 -6.17 2.91 -14.04
CA THR A 169 -6.06 3.45 -12.69
C THR A 169 -6.72 4.81 -12.72
N THR A 170 -8.05 4.84 -12.59
CA THR A 170 -8.76 6.05 -12.22
C THR A 170 -8.25 6.39 -10.82
N LYS A 171 -7.31 7.34 -10.76
CA LYS A 171 -6.92 8.03 -9.52
C LYS A 171 -8.21 8.56 -8.90
N ARG A 172 -8.78 7.80 -7.96
CA ARG A 172 -9.80 8.30 -7.04
C ARG A 172 -9.09 9.36 -6.20
N THR A 173 -9.22 10.60 -6.64
CA THR A 173 -8.96 11.77 -5.81
C THR A 173 -9.84 11.63 -4.57
N LYS A 174 -9.18 11.34 -3.45
CA LYS A 174 -9.80 11.19 -2.15
C LYS A 174 -10.35 12.57 -1.80
N LYS A 175 -11.67 12.71 -1.80
CA LYS A 175 -12.40 13.91 -1.39
C LYS A 175 -12.11 14.12 0.10
N THR A 176 -11.04 14.86 0.40
CA THR A 176 -10.74 15.30 1.76
C THR A 176 -11.75 16.37 2.13
N THR A 177 -12.37 16.14 3.28
CA THR A 177 -13.24 17.06 3.98
C THR A 177 -12.56 18.42 4.13
N LYS A 178 -13.31 19.44 3.71
CA LYS A 178 -13.10 20.88 3.78
C LYS A 178 -12.49 21.31 5.13
N VAL A 179 -11.18 21.49 5.15
CA VAL A 179 -10.53 22.48 6.02
C VAL A 179 -10.31 23.70 5.12
N THR A 180 -10.76 24.85 5.56
CA THR A 180 -10.64 26.15 4.90
C THR A 180 -9.16 26.46 4.65
N ALA A 181 -8.68 26.11 3.47
CA ALA A 181 -7.37 26.48 2.96
C ALA A 181 -7.58 27.38 1.74
N ALA A 182 -6.71 28.39 1.66
CA ALA A 182 -6.65 29.50 0.72
C ALA A 182 -7.06 29.18 -0.74
N PRO A 183 -7.54 30.18 -1.50
CA PRO A 183 -7.99 29.98 -2.87
C PRO A 183 -6.90 29.34 -3.73
N ALA A 184 -7.21 28.16 -4.25
CA ALA A 184 -6.34 27.46 -5.20
C ALA A 184 -6.27 28.26 -6.50
N VAL A 185 -5.12 28.92 -6.73
CA VAL A 185 -4.79 29.57 -7.99
C VAL A 185 -4.74 28.48 -9.06
N LYS A 186 -5.70 28.51 -9.99
CA LYS A 186 -5.70 27.64 -11.18
C LYS A 186 -4.43 27.93 -11.98
N ALA A 187 -3.54 26.95 -12.07
CA ALA A 187 -2.38 26.99 -12.95
C ALA A 187 -2.86 26.94 -14.41
N SER A 188 -3.11 28.11 -15.01
CA SER A 188 -3.10 28.28 -16.46
C SER A 188 -1.69 28.01 -16.97
N GLY A 189 -1.53 27.54 -18.21
CA GLY A 189 -0.22 27.15 -18.79
C GLY A 189 0.89 28.22 -18.72
N GLU A 190 0.53 29.49 -18.50
CA GLU A 190 1.44 30.59 -18.17
C GLU A 190 2.23 30.38 -16.86
N SER A 191 1.75 29.52 -15.96
CA SER A 191 2.39 29.25 -14.67
C SER A 191 3.75 28.57 -14.83
N VAL A 192 3.93 27.73 -15.86
CA VAL A 192 5.19 27.00 -16.05
C VAL A 192 6.29 27.94 -16.56
N VAL A 193 5.94 28.91 -17.42
CA VAL A 193 6.88 29.92 -17.90
C VAL A 193 7.31 30.84 -16.75
N LYS A 194 6.35 31.34 -15.96
CA LYS A 194 6.63 32.17 -14.77
C LYS A 194 7.48 31.45 -13.72
N LEU A 195 7.30 30.12 -13.55
CA LEU A 195 8.13 29.33 -12.64
C LEU A 195 9.58 29.17 -13.14
N LYS A 196 9.81 29.12 -14.45
CA LYS A 196 11.17 29.10 -15.02
C LYS A 196 11.87 30.44 -14.83
N GLU A 197 11.17 31.54 -15.12
CA GLU A 197 11.69 32.89 -14.90
C GLU A 197 12.02 33.15 -13.41
N ALA A 198 11.13 32.74 -12.50
CA ALA A 198 11.39 32.81 -11.06
C ALA A 198 12.64 32.02 -10.65
N LYS A 199 12.84 30.83 -11.23
CA LYS A 199 14.03 30.01 -10.97
C LYS A 199 15.32 30.70 -11.46
N GLU A 200 15.29 31.35 -12.63
CA GLU A 200 16.44 32.08 -13.15
C GLU A 200 16.78 33.31 -12.30
N LEU A 201 15.79 34.03 -11.78
CA LEU A 201 16.02 35.15 -10.87
C LEU A 201 16.68 34.70 -9.56
N VAL A 202 16.20 33.59 -8.99
CA VAL A 202 16.80 32.99 -7.78
C VAL A 202 18.25 32.58 -8.05
N ALA A 203 18.55 32.04 -9.23
CA ALA A 203 19.92 31.70 -9.62
C ALA A 203 20.81 32.95 -9.75
N LYS A 204 20.32 34.02 -10.37
CA LYS A 204 21.05 35.30 -10.50
C LYS A 204 21.34 35.97 -9.15
N LEU A 205 20.45 35.79 -8.16
CA LEU A 205 20.65 36.29 -6.80
C LEU A 205 21.58 35.39 -5.96
N GLY A 206 22.06 34.27 -6.51
CA GLY A 206 23.00 33.37 -5.83
C GLY A 206 22.33 32.36 -4.90
N GLY A 207 21.02 32.13 -5.02
CA GLY A 207 20.29 31.13 -4.23
C GLY A 207 18.98 31.63 -3.64
N ILE A 208 18.24 30.73 -3.00
CA ILE A 208 16.90 31.02 -2.42
C ILE A 208 17.04 31.94 -1.21
N GLU A 209 18.11 31.79 -0.44
CA GLU A 209 18.42 32.49 0.79
C GLU A 209 18.65 33.98 0.51
N ASN A 210 19.47 34.29 -0.49
CA ASN A 210 19.70 35.67 -0.95
C ASN A 210 18.43 36.30 -1.55
N ALA A 211 17.62 35.51 -2.27
CA ALA A 211 16.34 35.99 -2.78
C ALA A 211 15.36 36.36 -1.66
N ARG A 212 15.34 35.61 -0.55
CA ARG A 212 14.53 35.96 0.64
C ARG A 212 15.04 37.22 1.33
N GLN A 213 16.35 37.37 1.48
CA GLN A 213 16.93 38.58 2.07
C GLN A 213 16.63 39.82 1.21
N ALA A 214 16.78 39.71 -0.11
CA ALA A 214 16.45 40.80 -1.03
C ALA A 214 14.96 41.21 -0.95
N LEU A 215 14.04 40.23 -0.85
CA LEU A 215 12.62 40.51 -0.65
C LEU A 215 12.33 41.19 0.70
N SER A 216 13.00 40.78 1.78
CA SER A 216 12.86 41.41 3.10
C SER A 216 13.30 42.87 3.09
N VAL A 217 14.43 43.19 2.44
CA VAL A 217 14.92 44.58 2.32
C VAL A 217 13.98 45.43 1.47
N LEU A 218 13.44 44.88 0.38
CA LEU A 218 12.46 45.59 -0.45
C LEU A 218 11.17 45.88 0.33
N GLU A 219 10.74 44.95 1.17
CA GLU A 219 9.57 45.13 2.04
C GLU A 219 9.80 46.27 3.06
N GLU A 220 10.97 46.31 3.71
CA GLU A 220 11.34 47.41 4.62
C GLU A 220 11.33 48.79 3.92
N LEU A 221 11.86 48.88 2.70
CA LEU A 221 11.86 50.12 1.92
C LEU A 221 10.46 50.56 1.51
N GLN A 222 9.60 49.61 1.11
CA GLN A 222 8.19 49.92 0.78
C GLN A 222 7.40 50.41 1.98
N PHE A 223 7.70 49.94 3.19
CA PHE A 223 7.05 50.42 4.41
C PHE A 223 7.57 51.78 4.88
N SER A 224 8.77 52.20 4.48
CA SER A 224 9.33 53.52 4.83
C SER A 224 8.83 54.69 3.97
N GLU A 225 8.21 54.41 2.82
CA GLU A 225 7.69 55.44 1.89
C GLU A 225 6.22 55.83 2.17
N ASN A 226 5.57 55.25 3.17
CA ASN A 226 4.23 55.63 3.64
C ASN A 226 4.27 56.25 5.04
#